data_AF-A0A1C6PUH6-F1
#
_entry.id   AF-A0A1C6PUH6-F1
#
_cell.length_a   1.000
_cell.length_b   1.000
_cell.length_c   1.000
_cell.angle_alpha   90.00
_cell.angle_beta   90.00
_cell.angle_gamma   90.00
#
_symmetry.space_group_name_H-M   'P 1'
#
loop_
_entity.id
_entity.type
_entity.pdbx_description
1 polymer ?
#
loop_
_entity_poly.entity_id
_entity_poly.type
_entity_poly.pdbx_seq_one_letter_code
_entity_poly.pdbx_strand_id
1 'polypeptide(L)'
;MPDFAALLKLDVAGLETFADEWATVHRKLKEARTGFHDDVVKPLHEDNWRGKGGRAAQDYCDRVQLDIDALDKEVRALRKFLDTEADGATGRGGVKGLAGLKLRAEKLQREALDEGMTITDSGRVEWSVMYDPDSPSAPRIVGERQKKADALEKRVRKLLDDAAEDDDWLAKSLKVIFGTVGNFESENRKFDIVEPTAKDRQVHNQLNNVAAYFATTKGWPTAAGLVKHYLDASGKPVEVEPQQMMDQIPAFQKDVDGTLENDVRKRGDGPFTTEWSSTAPDPADGDSSMEWYYALNHFQYRLVGEKEGGEITYHVEVQKRYDWGIPSEHRATVSGGGPGPFGMDLEQADIAHLHSSGMARDFDVSGSSDQMTARS
;
A
#
# COMPACT_ATOMS: atom_id res chain seq x y z
N MET A 1 20.67 4.77 4.73
CA MET A 1 20.95 6.21 4.60
C MET A 1 22.06 6.39 3.57
N PRO A 2 21.73 6.89 2.37
CA PRO A 2 22.68 7.11 1.30
C PRO A 2 23.68 8.22 1.66
N ASP A 3 24.92 8.09 1.22
CA ASP A 3 25.96 9.11 1.38
C ASP A 3 26.02 10.06 0.15
N PHE A 4 26.73 11.18 0.28
CA PHE A 4 26.76 12.20 -0.78
C PHE A 4 27.43 11.70 -2.07
N ALA A 5 28.44 10.83 -1.95
CA ALA A 5 29.14 10.26 -3.09
C ALA A 5 28.26 9.25 -3.85
N ALA A 6 27.40 8.51 -3.16
CA ALA A 6 26.43 7.61 -3.75
C ALA A 6 25.44 8.37 -4.64
N LEU A 7 24.97 9.54 -4.21
CA LEU A 7 24.08 10.38 -5.02
C LEU A 7 24.74 10.87 -6.32
N LEU A 8 26.03 11.21 -6.29
CA LEU A 8 26.77 11.63 -7.49
C LEU A 8 27.02 10.48 -8.47
N LYS A 9 27.22 9.26 -7.94
CA LYS A 9 27.48 8.05 -8.72
C LYS A 9 26.22 7.37 -9.24
N LEU A 10 25.05 7.84 -8.82
CA LEU A 10 23.77 7.24 -9.17
C LEU A 10 23.60 7.21 -10.70
N ASP A 11 23.38 6.01 -11.26
CA ASP A 11 23.20 5.80 -12.70
C ASP A 11 21.72 5.92 -13.08
N VAL A 12 21.24 7.16 -13.18
CA VAL A 12 19.86 7.47 -13.62
C VAL A 12 19.60 6.91 -15.02
N ALA A 13 20.57 7.05 -15.93
CA ALA A 13 20.42 6.58 -17.31
C ALA A 13 20.30 5.06 -17.40
N GLY A 14 21.01 4.33 -16.53
CA GLY A 14 20.83 2.89 -16.36
C GLY A 14 19.43 2.51 -15.88
N LEU A 15 18.84 3.28 -14.95
CA LEU A 15 17.46 3.07 -14.48
C LEU A 15 16.42 3.36 -15.57
N GLU A 16 16.59 4.42 -16.35
CA GLU A 16 15.75 4.74 -17.51
C GLU A 16 15.83 3.63 -18.57
N THR A 17 17.05 3.16 -18.88
CA THR A 17 17.27 2.04 -19.82
C THR A 17 16.58 0.77 -19.33
N PHE A 18 16.68 0.48 -18.03
CA PHE A 18 16.00 -0.66 -17.43
C PHE A 18 14.47 -0.53 -17.51
N ALA A 19 13.91 0.67 -17.28
CA ALA A 19 12.48 0.94 -17.44
C ALA A 19 12.00 0.71 -18.89
N ASP A 20 12.81 1.12 -19.88
CA ASP A 20 12.56 0.87 -21.30
C ASP A 20 12.62 -0.63 -21.67
N GLU A 21 13.55 -1.38 -21.08
CA GLU A 21 13.62 -2.84 -21.24
C GLU A 21 12.34 -3.51 -20.69
N TRP A 22 11.84 -3.06 -19.53
CA TRP A 22 10.56 -3.52 -18.98
C TRP A 22 9.36 -3.13 -19.84
N ALA A 23 9.39 -1.99 -20.52
CA ALA A 23 8.38 -1.66 -21.51
C ALA A 23 8.35 -2.67 -22.67
N THR A 24 9.52 -3.20 -23.07
CA THR A 24 9.62 -4.27 -24.06
C THR A 24 9.09 -5.60 -23.52
N VAL A 25 9.38 -5.94 -22.26
CA VAL A 25 8.82 -7.13 -21.58
C VAL A 25 7.30 -7.05 -21.53
N HIS A 26 6.74 -5.92 -21.08
CA HIS A 26 5.29 -5.68 -21.03
C HIS A 26 4.64 -5.89 -22.40
N ARG A 27 5.25 -5.36 -23.48
CA ARG A 27 4.73 -5.56 -24.85
C ARG A 27 4.70 -7.04 -25.22
N LYS A 28 5.79 -7.77 -25.00
CA LYS A 28 5.86 -9.22 -25.30
C LYS A 28 4.88 -10.04 -24.47
N LEU A 29 4.71 -9.69 -23.19
CA LEU A 29 3.75 -10.34 -22.31
C LEU A 29 2.31 -10.10 -22.78
N LYS A 30 1.99 -8.87 -23.18
CA LYS A 30 0.70 -8.54 -23.79
C LYS A 30 0.44 -9.34 -25.07
N GLU A 31 1.44 -9.48 -25.93
CA GLU A 31 1.36 -10.30 -27.14
C GLU A 31 1.12 -11.78 -26.79
N ALA A 32 1.85 -12.33 -25.82
CA ALA A 32 1.67 -13.72 -25.36
C ALA A 32 0.29 -13.95 -24.72
N ARG A 33 -0.20 -12.99 -23.93
CA ARG A 33 -1.52 -13.00 -23.30
C ARG A 33 -2.64 -13.00 -24.34
N THR A 34 -2.57 -12.11 -25.32
CA THR A 34 -3.54 -12.05 -26.42
C THR A 34 -3.51 -13.35 -27.23
N GLY A 35 -2.32 -13.87 -27.57
CA GLY A 35 -2.19 -15.14 -28.28
C GLY A 35 -2.77 -16.32 -27.50
N PHE A 36 -2.46 -16.45 -26.20
CA PHE A 36 -3.01 -17.51 -25.37
C PHE A 36 -4.53 -17.42 -25.23
N HIS A 37 -5.07 -16.21 -25.05
CA HIS A 37 -6.52 -16.01 -24.99
C HIS A 37 -7.20 -16.40 -26.32
N ASP A 38 -6.72 -15.85 -27.44
CA ASP A 38 -7.36 -15.98 -28.75
C ASP A 38 -7.18 -17.37 -29.36
N ASP A 39 -6.03 -18.02 -29.16
CA ASP A 39 -5.69 -19.29 -29.79
C ASP A 39 -5.99 -20.51 -28.91
N VAL A 40 -6.11 -20.33 -27.58
CA VAL A 40 -6.32 -21.45 -26.64
C VAL A 40 -7.61 -21.30 -25.85
N VAL A 41 -7.75 -20.24 -25.05
CA VAL A 41 -8.88 -20.07 -24.11
C VAL A 41 -10.20 -19.95 -24.88
N LYS A 42 -10.27 -19.01 -25.81
CA LYS A 42 -11.49 -18.74 -26.58
C LYS A 42 -11.96 -19.97 -27.38
N PRO A 43 -11.12 -20.68 -28.16
CA PRO A 43 -11.54 -21.89 -28.86
C PRO A 43 -11.99 -23.03 -27.93
N LEU A 44 -11.41 -23.14 -26.73
CA LEU A 44 -11.83 -24.11 -25.70
C LEU A 44 -13.22 -23.78 -25.15
N HIS A 45 -13.54 -22.50 -24.94
CA HIS A 45 -14.84 -22.04 -24.44
C HIS A 45 -15.94 -21.99 -25.51
N GLU A 46 -15.59 -21.87 -26.79
CA GLU A 46 -16.51 -21.93 -27.94
C GLU A 46 -17.03 -23.35 -28.24
N ASP A 47 -17.09 -24.21 -27.22
CA ASP A 47 -17.84 -25.48 -27.21
C ASP A 47 -17.23 -26.62 -28.07
N ASN A 48 -15.98 -26.47 -28.52
CA ASN A 48 -15.27 -27.46 -29.33
C ASN A 48 -14.80 -28.70 -28.55
N TRP A 49 -14.69 -28.60 -27.21
CA TRP A 49 -14.22 -29.70 -26.36
C TRP A 49 -15.15 -29.93 -25.16
N ARG A 50 -16.16 -30.79 -25.36
CA ARG A 50 -17.15 -31.13 -24.32
C ARG A 50 -16.72 -32.32 -23.46
N GLY A 51 -17.29 -32.42 -22.26
CA GLY A 51 -17.09 -33.56 -21.34
C GLY A 51 -16.33 -33.18 -20.07
N LYS A 52 -15.98 -34.18 -19.23
CA LYS A 52 -15.22 -33.94 -17.99
C LYS A 52 -13.79 -33.45 -18.25
N GLY A 53 -13.12 -34.04 -19.24
CA GLY A 53 -11.76 -33.63 -19.63
C GLY A 53 -11.70 -32.22 -20.22
N GLY A 54 -12.66 -31.87 -21.09
CA GLY A 54 -12.76 -30.52 -21.64
C GLY A 54 -12.99 -29.44 -20.58
N ARG A 55 -13.88 -29.71 -19.61
CA ARG A 55 -14.08 -28.82 -18.45
C ARG A 55 -12.82 -28.65 -17.60
N ALA A 56 -12.11 -29.75 -17.29
CA ALA A 56 -10.87 -29.67 -16.54
C ALA A 56 -9.77 -28.89 -17.29
N ALA A 57 -9.73 -29.00 -18.63
CA ALA A 57 -8.81 -28.22 -19.46
C ALA A 57 -9.20 -26.73 -19.49
N GLN A 58 -10.49 -26.40 -19.63
CA GLN A 58 -11.00 -25.03 -19.52
C GLN A 58 -10.63 -24.42 -18.16
N ASP A 59 -10.94 -25.12 -17.05
CA ASP A 59 -10.61 -24.66 -15.70
C ASP A 59 -9.11 -24.44 -15.49
N TYR A 60 -8.26 -25.29 -16.10
CA TYR A 60 -6.81 -25.11 -16.06
C TYR A 60 -6.33 -23.92 -16.88
N CYS A 61 -6.81 -23.78 -18.13
CA CYS A 61 -6.46 -22.65 -18.99
C CYS A 61 -6.95 -21.31 -18.44
N ASP A 62 -8.11 -21.27 -17.79
CA ASP A 62 -8.63 -20.07 -17.13
C ASP A 62 -7.74 -19.63 -15.97
N ARG A 63 -7.16 -20.59 -15.22
CA ARG A 63 -6.15 -20.27 -14.18
C ARG A 63 -4.90 -19.69 -14.80
N VAL A 64 -4.36 -20.32 -15.85
CA VAL A 64 -3.17 -19.81 -16.55
C VAL A 64 -3.42 -18.40 -17.11
N GLN A 65 -4.61 -18.13 -17.66
CA GLN A 65 -4.97 -16.80 -18.14
C GLN A 65 -4.97 -15.77 -16.99
N LEU A 66 -5.52 -16.13 -15.83
CA LEU A 66 -5.54 -15.29 -14.65
C LEU A 66 -4.11 -14.96 -14.17
N ASP A 67 -3.23 -15.96 -14.15
CA ASP A 67 -1.83 -15.78 -13.76
C ASP A 67 -1.08 -14.86 -14.75
N ILE A 68 -1.33 -15.01 -16.05
CA ILE A 68 -0.76 -14.12 -17.09
C ILE A 68 -1.30 -12.69 -16.95
N ASP A 69 -2.60 -12.52 -16.68
CA ASP A 69 -3.23 -11.22 -16.49
C ASP A 69 -2.70 -10.52 -15.23
N ALA A 70 -2.42 -11.27 -14.17
CA ALA A 70 -1.77 -10.76 -12.97
C ALA A 70 -0.35 -10.30 -13.25
N LEU A 71 0.46 -11.12 -13.93
CA LEU A 71 1.81 -10.76 -14.35
C LEU A 71 1.81 -9.48 -15.21
N ASP A 72 0.83 -9.27 -16.09
CA ASP A 72 0.68 -8.03 -16.88
C ASP A 72 0.46 -6.80 -15.98
N LYS A 73 -0.36 -6.93 -14.93
CA LYS A 73 -0.59 -5.85 -13.97
C LYS A 73 0.68 -5.51 -13.20
N GLU A 74 1.40 -6.51 -12.71
CA GLU A 74 2.66 -6.31 -11.97
C GLU A 74 3.73 -5.67 -12.84
N VAL A 75 3.95 -6.19 -14.06
CA VAL A 75 4.91 -5.62 -15.02
C VAL A 75 4.57 -4.17 -15.33
N ARG A 76 3.28 -3.85 -15.46
CA ARG A 76 2.82 -2.47 -15.68
C ARG A 76 3.04 -1.59 -14.46
N ALA A 77 2.76 -2.09 -13.26
CA ALA A 77 2.98 -1.36 -12.01
C ALA A 77 4.47 -1.08 -11.80
N LEU A 78 5.32 -2.07 -12.06
CA LEU A 78 6.77 -1.93 -12.03
C LEU A 78 7.26 -0.87 -12.99
N ARG A 79 6.85 -0.95 -14.26
CA ARG A 79 7.22 0.08 -15.24
C ARG A 79 6.81 1.46 -14.77
N LYS A 80 5.54 1.62 -14.34
CA LYS A 80 5.03 2.92 -13.86
C LYS A 80 5.83 3.43 -12.66
N PHE A 81 6.23 2.53 -11.76
CA PHE A 81 7.05 2.86 -10.61
C PHE A 81 8.45 3.30 -11.03
N LEU A 82 9.16 2.51 -11.84
CA LEU A 82 10.49 2.88 -12.33
C LEU A 82 10.48 4.21 -13.09
N ASP A 83 9.47 4.42 -13.95
CA ASP A 83 9.26 5.70 -14.65
C ASP A 83 9.06 6.85 -13.65
N THR A 84 8.30 6.63 -12.57
CA THR A 84 8.03 7.67 -11.56
C THR A 84 9.25 7.95 -10.68
N GLU A 85 10.03 6.93 -10.32
CA GLU A 85 11.15 7.05 -9.40
C GLU A 85 12.44 7.54 -10.05
N ALA A 86 12.65 7.18 -11.31
CA ALA A 86 13.71 7.76 -12.12
C ALA A 86 13.46 9.27 -12.32
N ASP A 87 12.26 9.65 -12.77
CA ASP A 87 11.99 11.01 -13.28
C ASP A 87 11.29 11.97 -12.30
N GLY A 88 10.70 11.44 -11.22
CA GLY A 88 10.03 12.20 -10.16
C GLY A 88 8.60 12.68 -10.44
N ALA A 89 8.04 12.42 -11.63
CA ALA A 89 6.63 12.63 -11.93
C ALA A 89 6.25 11.96 -13.26
N THR A 90 5.01 11.46 -13.34
CA THR A 90 4.34 11.16 -14.61
C THR A 90 4.33 12.39 -15.52
N GLY A 91 5.30 12.49 -16.43
CA GLY A 91 5.36 13.53 -17.47
C GLY A 91 6.00 14.86 -17.02
N ARG A 92 7.21 15.10 -17.56
CA ARG A 92 7.97 16.37 -17.63
C ARG A 92 8.70 16.82 -16.35
N GLY A 93 9.93 16.32 -16.19
CA GLY A 93 11.09 17.13 -15.81
C GLY A 93 11.43 17.25 -14.32
N GLY A 94 12.08 16.22 -13.76
CA GLY A 94 13.46 16.33 -13.26
C GLY A 94 13.75 17.15 -11.99
N VAL A 95 12.79 17.32 -11.07
CA VAL A 95 13.05 17.95 -9.74
C VAL A 95 12.62 17.10 -8.54
N LYS A 96 12.06 15.92 -8.78
CA LYS A 96 11.70 14.92 -7.76
C LYS A 96 12.31 13.57 -8.17
N GLY A 97 12.39 12.60 -7.25
CA GLY A 97 12.99 11.29 -7.52
C GLY A 97 14.53 11.30 -7.64
N LEU A 98 15.09 10.15 -8.02
CA LEU A 98 16.53 9.89 -7.99
C LEU A 98 17.33 10.82 -8.93
N ALA A 99 16.78 11.17 -10.11
CA ALA A 99 17.38 12.16 -11.00
C ALA A 99 17.46 13.55 -10.36
N GLY A 100 16.40 13.96 -9.66
CA GLY A 100 16.35 15.22 -8.93
C GLY A 100 17.36 15.28 -7.79
N LEU A 101 17.55 14.17 -7.06
CA LEU A 101 18.59 14.07 -6.02
C LEU A 101 19.99 14.23 -6.60
N LYS A 102 20.29 13.52 -7.70
CA LYS A 102 21.58 13.61 -8.38
C LYS A 102 21.87 15.03 -8.89
N LEU A 103 20.91 15.66 -9.57
CA LEU A 103 21.06 17.04 -10.06
C LEU A 103 21.31 18.03 -8.92
N ARG A 104 20.62 17.87 -7.79
CA ARG A 104 20.84 18.69 -6.59
C ARG A 104 22.23 18.45 -5.99
N ALA A 105 22.68 17.20 -5.92
CA ALA A 105 24.03 16.85 -5.47
C ALA A 105 25.11 17.48 -6.37
N GLU A 106 24.98 17.35 -7.69
CA GLU A 106 25.90 17.93 -8.68
C GLU A 106 25.93 19.46 -8.62
N LYS A 107 24.80 20.11 -8.35
CA LYS A 107 24.73 21.56 -8.15
C LYS A 107 25.46 21.98 -6.88
N LEU A 108 25.24 21.29 -5.75
CA LEU A 108 25.94 21.57 -4.49
C LEU A 108 27.45 21.33 -4.61
N GLN A 109 27.86 20.26 -5.30
CA GLN A 109 29.27 19.97 -5.56
C GLN A 109 29.94 21.09 -6.37
N ARG A 110 29.27 21.60 -7.43
CA ARG A 110 29.76 22.74 -8.21
C ARG A 110 29.86 24.00 -7.37
N GLU A 111 28.83 24.35 -6.61
CA GLU A 111 28.84 25.52 -5.73
C GLU A 111 29.95 25.45 -4.67
N ALA A 112 30.20 24.27 -4.09
CA ALA A 112 31.31 24.08 -3.16
C ALA A 112 32.67 24.30 -3.84
N LEU A 113 32.87 23.75 -5.04
CA LEU A 113 34.10 23.94 -5.82
C LEU A 113 34.33 25.41 -6.20
N ASP A 114 33.28 26.12 -6.62
CA ASP A 114 33.34 27.54 -6.96
C ASP A 114 33.74 28.42 -5.74
N GLU A 115 33.38 27.97 -4.54
CA GLU A 115 33.76 28.59 -3.26
C GLU A 115 35.10 28.07 -2.71
N GLY A 116 35.80 27.19 -3.44
CA GLY A 116 37.04 26.55 -3.01
C GLY A 116 36.88 25.69 -1.75
N MET A 117 35.78 24.94 -1.69
CA MET A 117 35.40 24.00 -0.64
C MET A 117 35.21 22.60 -1.24
N THR A 118 35.28 21.58 -0.40
CA THR A 118 35.03 20.18 -0.79
C THR A 118 33.94 19.59 0.09
N ILE A 119 33.01 18.85 -0.50
CA ILE A 119 31.99 18.11 0.25
C ILE A 119 32.51 16.68 0.43
N THR A 120 32.57 16.20 1.67
CA THR A 120 32.92 14.81 2.00
C THR A 120 31.76 13.87 1.75
N ASP A 121 32.03 12.57 1.70
CA ASP A 121 30.99 11.53 1.55
C ASP A 121 29.91 11.64 2.65
N SER A 122 30.31 11.99 3.87
CA SER A 122 29.41 12.21 5.01
C SER A 122 28.54 13.47 4.92
N GLY A 123 28.72 14.28 3.88
CA GLY A 123 28.01 15.54 3.66
C GLY A 123 28.58 16.76 4.41
N ARG A 124 29.75 16.63 5.06
CA ARG A 124 30.45 17.76 5.68
C ARG A 124 31.20 18.59 4.64
N VAL A 125 31.26 19.90 4.86
CA VAL A 125 31.96 20.83 3.97
C VAL A 125 33.34 21.17 4.55
N GLU A 126 34.38 20.69 3.88
CA GLU A 126 35.76 20.98 4.20
C GLU A 126 36.29 22.15 3.38
N TRP A 127 37.11 22.98 4.02
CA TRP A 127 37.68 24.15 3.38
C TRP A 127 39.02 24.51 4.00
N SER A 128 39.87 25.16 3.20
CA SER A 128 41.15 25.71 3.66
C SER A 128 41.23 27.18 3.27
N VAL A 129 41.63 28.04 4.21
CA VAL A 129 41.98 29.44 3.91
C VAL A 129 43.47 29.60 4.14
N MET A 130 44.19 30.03 3.10
CA MET A 130 45.53 30.59 3.29
C MET A 130 45.38 32.06 3.67
N TYR A 131 45.72 32.40 4.91
CA TYR A 131 45.74 33.77 5.41
C TYR A 131 46.91 33.97 6.38
N ASP A 132 47.33 35.22 6.55
CA ASP A 132 48.29 35.61 7.57
C ASP A 132 47.56 35.70 8.94
N PRO A 133 47.89 34.85 9.92
CA PRO A 133 47.21 34.81 11.21
C PRO A 133 47.34 36.11 12.02
N ASP A 134 48.35 36.93 11.73
CA ASP A 134 48.60 38.21 12.41
C ASP A 134 47.88 39.38 11.71
N SER A 135 47.19 39.13 10.60
CA SER A 135 46.40 40.15 9.90
C SER A 135 45.16 40.54 10.70
N PRO A 136 44.89 41.85 10.91
CA PRO A 136 43.65 42.33 11.54
C PRO A 136 42.37 41.89 10.83
N SER A 137 42.48 41.49 9.55
CA SER A 137 41.37 41.04 8.72
C SER A 137 41.08 39.53 8.81
N ALA A 138 41.99 38.76 9.41
CA ALA A 138 41.92 37.30 9.48
C ALA A 138 40.63 36.75 10.13
N PRO A 139 40.15 37.27 11.28
CA PRO A 139 38.91 36.78 11.90
C PRO A 139 37.67 36.99 11.01
N ARG A 140 37.65 38.09 10.23
CA ARG A 140 36.52 38.40 9.34
C ARG A 140 36.49 37.45 8.14
N ILE A 141 37.66 37.19 7.53
CA ILE A 141 37.80 36.27 6.39
C ILE A 141 37.41 34.85 6.80
N VAL A 142 37.88 34.38 7.95
CA VAL A 142 37.51 33.06 8.51
C VAL A 142 36.02 32.98 8.82
N GLY A 143 35.44 34.02 9.44
CA GLY A 143 34.02 34.06 9.77
C GLY A 143 33.09 34.05 8.55
N GLU A 144 33.45 34.75 7.47
CA GLU A 144 32.69 34.74 6.22
C GLU A 144 32.76 33.37 5.52
N ARG A 145 33.95 32.74 5.50
CA ARG A 145 34.14 31.38 4.98
C ARG A 145 33.34 30.34 5.76
N GLN A 146 33.38 30.40 7.10
CA GLN A 146 32.63 29.49 7.95
C GLN A 146 31.12 29.61 7.69
N LYS A 147 30.57 30.83 7.60
CA LYS A 147 29.15 31.04 7.31
C LYS A 147 28.71 30.42 5.98
N LYS A 148 29.55 30.54 4.95
CA LYS A 148 29.29 29.93 3.64
C LYS A 148 29.34 28.40 3.72
N ALA A 149 30.34 27.86 4.42
CA ALA A 149 30.47 26.42 4.63
C ALA A 149 29.27 25.85 5.41
N ASP A 150 28.85 26.50 6.50
CA ASP A 150 27.67 26.12 7.29
C ASP A 150 26.38 26.13 6.46
N ALA A 151 26.22 27.13 5.59
CA ALA A 151 25.06 27.24 4.71
C ALA A 151 25.04 26.13 3.64
N LEU A 152 26.19 25.81 3.05
CA LEU A 152 26.35 24.67 2.14
C LEU A 152 26.07 23.35 2.86
N GLU A 153 26.67 23.13 4.03
CA GLU A 153 26.51 21.91 4.82
C GLU A 153 25.04 21.69 5.22
N LYS A 154 24.33 22.73 5.63
CA LYS A 154 22.89 22.64 5.93
C LYS A 154 22.07 22.18 4.73
N ARG A 155 22.41 22.61 3.52
CA ARG A 155 21.73 22.21 2.29
C ARG A 155 22.10 20.78 1.88
N VAL A 156 23.35 20.37 2.11
CA VAL A 156 23.80 18.99 1.89
C VAL A 156 23.07 18.03 2.85
N ARG A 157 22.98 18.37 4.14
CA ARG A 157 22.23 17.56 5.12
C ARG A 157 20.77 17.40 4.72
N LYS A 158 20.10 18.49 4.34
CA LYS A 158 18.72 18.41 3.84
C LYS A 158 18.60 17.48 2.62
N LEU A 159 19.55 17.53 1.69
CA LEU A 159 19.55 16.62 0.53
C LEU A 159 19.71 15.16 0.95
N LEU A 160 20.55 14.86 1.94
CA LEU A 160 20.74 13.51 2.47
C LEU A 160 19.51 13.01 3.24
N ASP A 161 18.82 13.90 3.96
CA ASP A 161 17.55 13.59 4.63
C ASP A 161 16.48 13.24 3.59
N ASP A 162 16.28 14.09 2.56
CA ASP A 162 15.37 13.81 1.45
C ASP A 162 15.72 12.47 0.76
N ALA A 163 17.01 12.19 0.56
CA ALA A 163 17.45 10.93 -0.04
C ALA A 163 17.23 9.71 0.86
N ALA A 164 17.26 9.88 2.18
CA ALA A 164 16.98 8.80 3.14
C ALA A 164 15.48 8.46 3.18
N GLU A 165 14.61 9.46 3.03
CA GLU A 165 13.17 9.26 2.87
C GLU A 165 12.87 8.48 1.58
N ASP A 166 13.48 8.89 0.46
CA ASP A 166 13.34 8.18 -0.83
C ASP A 166 13.89 6.73 -0.76
N ASP A 167 15.04 6.50 -0.09
CA ASP A 167 15.64 5.16 0.14
C ASP A 167 14.70 4.23 0.94
N ASP A 168 14.13 4.72 2.05
CA ASP A 168 13.17 3.95 2.86
C ASP A 168 11.86 3.69 2.10
N TRP A 169 11.38 4.68 1.35
CA TRP A 169 10.20 4.54 0.51
C TRP A 169 10.41 3.54 -0.64
N LEU A 170 11.58 3.57 -1.31
CA LEU A 170 11.94 2.60 -2.35
C LEU A 170 12.02 1.19 -1.77
N ALA A 171 12.67 1.01 -0.63
CA ALA A 171 12.80 -0.28 0.04
C ALA A 171 11.44 -0.90 0.41
N LYS A 172 10.45 -0.06 0.78
CA LYS A 172 9.07 -0.49 1.07
C LYS A 172 8.29 -0.77 -0.21
N SER A 173 8.32 0.15 -1.17
CA SER A 173 7.51 0.08 -2.37
C SER A 173 7.97 -1.02 -3.33
N LEU A 174 9.28 -1.29 -3.43
CA LEU A 174 9.80 -2.40 -4.21
C LEU A 174 9.25 -3.75 -3.72
N LYS A 175 9.13 -3.96 -2.40
CA LYS A 175 8.51 -5.17 -1.86
C LYS A 175 7.03 -5.29 -2.24
N VAL A 176 6.32 -4.15 -2.26
CA VAL A 176 4.90 -4.08 -2.65
C VAL A 176 4.68 -4.33 -4.14
N ILE A 177 5.67 -3.98 -4.98
CA ILE A 177 5.58 -4.09 -6.44
C ILE A 177 6.06 -5.45 -6.95
N PHE A 178 7.17 -5.94 -6.41
CA PHE A 178 7.78 -7.20 -6.82
C PHE A 178 7.22 -8.42 -6.09
N GLY A 179 6.46 -8.19 -5.01
CA GLY A 179 6.17 -9.25 -4.04
C GLY A 179 7.44 -9.88 -3.47
N THR A 180 7.29 -11.02 -2.80
CA THR A 180 8.40 -11.94 -2.53
C THR A 180 8.32 -13.16 -3.46
N VAL A 181 9.39 -13.98 -3.47
CA VAL A 181 9.60 -15.11 -4.40
C VAL A 181 8.45 -16.14 -4.41
N GLY A 182 7.52 -16.12 -3.44
CA GLY A 182 6.37 -17.03 -3.33
C GLY A 182 5.00 -16.47 -3.74
N ASN A 183 4.92 -15.23 -4.23
CA ASN A 183 3.64 -14.50 -4.27
C ASN A 183 2.73 -14.75 -5.48
N PHE A 184 3.29 -15.21 -6.61
CA PHE A 184 2.54 -15.34 -7.86
C PHE A 184 1.36 -16.33 -7.79
N GLU A 185 1.36 -17.25 -6.81
CA GLU A 185 0.32 -18.28 -6.65
C GLU A 185 -0.96 -17.78 -5.93
N SER A 186 -0.94 -16.56 -5.39
CA SER A 186 -2.05 -15.99 -4.59
C SER A 186 -3.05 -15.16 -5.39
N GLU A 187 -2.81 -14.95 -6.69
CA GLU A 187 -3.70 -14.16 -7.57
C GLU A 187 -5.08 -14.77 -7.72
N ASN A 188 -5.14 -16.10 -7.65
CA ASN A 188 -6.39 -16.84 -7.77
C ASN A 188 -7.14 -16.88 -6.43
N ARG A 189 -8.20 -16.09 -6.34
CA ARG A 189 -9.10 -16.00 -5.17
C ARG A 189 -10.07 -17.18 -5.00
N LYS A 190 -9.80 -18.33 -5.63
CA LYS A 190 -10.57 -19.55 -5.37
C LYS A 190 -10.02 -20.23 -4.13
N PHE A 191 -10.93 -20.71 -3.29
CA PHE A 191 -10.62 -21.42 -2.06
C PHE A 191 -10.14 -22.84 -2.36
N ASP A 192 -9.10 -23.29 -1.65
CA ASP A 192 -8.65 -24.70 -1.61
C ASP A 192 -8.38 -25.30 -3.00
N ILE A 193 -7.50 -24.63 -3.75
CA ILE A 193 -7.09 -25.00 -5.11
C ILE A 193 -5.62 -25.42 -5.22
N VAL A 194 -4.83 -25.18 -4.19
CA VAL A 194 -3.40 -25.56 -4.09
C VAL A 194 -3.14 -26.24 -2.75
N GLU A 195 -2.08 -27.05 -2.68
CA GLU A 195 -1.71 -27.74 -1.44
C GLU A 195 -0.92 -26.82 -0.51
N PRO A 196 -1.18 -26.83 0.82
CA PRO A 196 -0.43 -26.03 1.78
C PRO A 196 1.08 -26.33 1.81
N THR A 197 1.88 -25.27 1.72
CA THR A 197 3.34 -25.31 1.86
C THR A 197 3.78 -25.23 3.33
N ALA A 198 5.09 -25.43 3.57
CA ALA A 198 5.67 -25.21 4.90
C ALA A 198 5.59 -23.73 5.34
N LYS A 199 5.68 -22.81 4.38
CA LYS A 199 5.56 -21.37 4.60
C LYS A 199 4.12 -20.99 5.00
N ASP A 200 3.11 -21.59 4.37
CA ASP A 200 1.70 -21.37 4.75
C ASP A 200 1.44 -21.75 6.21
N ARG A 201 1.97 -22.90 6.64
CA ARG A 201 1.86 -23.33 8.05
C ARG A 201 2.56 -22.35 9.00
N GLN A 202 3.69 -21.78 8.59
CA GLN A 202 4.38 -20.75 9.37
C GLN A 202 3.51 -19.48 9.48
N VAL A 203 2.98 -18.98 8.37
CA VAL A 203 2.15 -17.77 8.33
C VAL A 203 0.86 -17.96 9.13
N HIS A 204 0.18 -19.09 8.96
CA HIS A 204 -1.00 -19.46 9.74
C HIS A 204 -0.71 -19.46 11.26
N ASN A 205 0.43 -20.00 11.70
CA ASN A 205 0.82 -19.98 13.10
C ASN A 205 1.17 -18.57 13.59
N GLN A 206 1.80 -17.74 12.75
CA GLN A 206 2.08 -16.34 13.07
C GLN A 206 0.79 -15.55 13.26
N LEU A 207 -0.22 -15.72 12.39
CA LEU A 207 -1.52 -15.07 12.54
C LEU A 207 -2.29 -15.54 13.76
N ASN A 208 -2.21 -16.82 14.11
CA ASN A 208 -2.75 -17.32 15.38
C ASN A 208 -2.14 -16.60 16.59
N ASN A 209 -0.83 -16.35 16.57
CA ASN A 209 -0.15 -15.58 17.62
C ASN A 209 -0.58 -14.10 17.63
N VAL A 210 -0.80 -13.49 16.46
CA VAL A 210 -1.36 -12.14 16.35
C VAL A 210 -2.76 -12.07 16.96
N ALA A 211 -3.64 -13.02 16.63
CA ALA A 211 -4.98 -13.08 17.22
C ALA A 211 -4.94 -13.29 18.73
N ALA A 212 -4.01 -14.12 19.24
CA ALA A 212 -3.79 -14.28 20.66
C ALA A 212 -3.32 -12.97 21.31
N TYR A 213 -2.36 -12.26 20.71
CA TYR A 213 -1.88 -10.97 21.19
C TYR A 213 -2.98 -9.90 21.26
N PHE A 214 -3.80 -9.80 20.20
CA PHE A 214 -4.96 -8.92 20.19
C PHE A 214 -5.92 -9.24 21.34
N ALA A 215 -6.26 -10.51 21.53
CA ALA A 215 -7.17 -10.91 22.62
C ALA A 215 -6.57 -10.68 24.02
N THR A 216 -5.33 -11.07 24.27
CA THR A 216 -4.79 -11.15 25.64
C THR A 216 -4.02 -9.93 26.08
N THR A 217 -3.35 -9.24 25.15
CA THR A 217 -2.45 -8.13 25.48
C THR A 217 -3.06 -6.79 25.13
N LYS A 218 -3.75 -6.68 24.00
CA LYS A 218 -4.45 -5.45 23.62
C LYS A 218 -5.87 -5.38 24.19
N GLY A 219 -6.50 -6.53 24.44
CA GLY A 219 -7.90 -6.55 24.84
C GLY A 219 -8.82 -6.18 23.69
N TRP A 220 -8.46 -6.58 22.46
CA TRP A 220 -9.16 -6.32 21.21
C TRP A 220 -9.88 -7.59 20.73
N PRO A 221 -11.07 -7.89 21.28
CA PRO A 221 -11.79 -9.13 20.99
C PRO A 221 -12.32 -9.19 19.55
N THR A 222 -12.69 -8.06 18.95
CA THR A 222 -13.22 -8.00 17.59
C THR A 222 -12.13 -8.29 16.58
N ALA A 223 -10.97 -7.63 16.69
CA ALA A 223 -9.83 -7.89 15.82
C ALA A 223 -9.34 -9.35 15.96
N ALA A 224 -9.21 -9.85 17.20
CA ALA A 224 -8.83 -11.24 17.44
C ALA A 224 -9.86 -12.24 16.88
N GLY A 225 -11.16 -11.95 17.03
CA GLY A 225 -12.25 -12.79 16.58
C GLY A 225 -12.28 -12.94 15.06
N LEU A 226 -12.14 -11.83 14.32
CA LEU A 226 -12.13 -11.87 12.86
C LEU A 226 -10.90 -12.58 12.30
N VAL A 227 -9.71 -12.37 12.88
CA VAL A 227 -8.50 -13.10 12.46
C VAL A 227 -8.65 -14.60 12.73
N LYS A 228 -9.20 -15.01 13.88
CA LYS A 228 -9.47 -16.43 14.15
C LYS A 228 -10.48 -17.00 13.17
N HIS A 229 -11.56 -16.28 12.90
CA HIS A 229 -12.60 -16.72 11.97
C HIS A 229 -12.06 -16.91 10.55
N TYR A 230 -11.14 -16.05 10.12
CA TYR A 230 -10.38 -16.23 8.88
C TYR A 230 -9.62 -17.56 8.88
N LEU A 231 -8.84 -17.83 9.93
CA LEU A 231 -8.00 -19.03 10.08
C LEU A 231 -8.81 -20.32 10.28
N ASP A 232 -10.05 -20.24 10.77
CA ASP A 232 -10.95 -21.40 10.89
C ASP A 232 -11.37 -21.96 9.52
N ALA A 233 -11.05 -21.27 8.43
CA ALA A 233 -11.31 -21.65 7.04
C ALA A 233 -12.79 -21.90 6.70
N SER A 234 -13.72 -21.46 7.57
CA SER A 234 -15.15 -21.73 7.40
C SER A 234 -15.77 -20.92 6.26
N GLY A 235 -15.29 -19.68 6.05
CA GLY A 235 -15.84 -18.73 5.07
C GLY A 235 -17.26 -18.27 5.39
N LYS A 236 -17.79 -18.59 6.58
CA LYS A 236 -19.14 -18.18 6.97
C LYS A 236 -19.20 -16.65 7.10
N PRO A 237 -20.27 -15.99 6.63
CA PRO A 237 -20.42 -14.57 6.87
C PRO A 237 -20.40 -14.24 8.38
N VAL A 238 -19.84 -13.09 8.72
CA VAL A 238 -19.82 -12.55 10.09
C VAL A 238 -20.66 -11.30 10.15
N GLU A 239 -21.55 -11.24 11.13
CA GLU A 239 -22.36 -10.05 11.39
C GLU A 239 -21.61 -9.11 12.35
N VAL A 240 -21.66 -7.80 12.04
CA VAL A 240 -21.15 -6.74 12.90
C VAL A 240 -22.28 -5.77 13.25
N GLU A 241 -22.13 -5.03 14.34
CA GLU A 241 -23.15 -4.10 14.83
C GLU A 241 -22.80 -2.65 14.44
N PRO A 242 -23.42 -2.06 13.41
CA PRO A 242 -23.03 -0.73 12.92
C PRO A 242 -23.23 0.36 13.97
N GLN A 243 -24.19 0.20 14.87
CA GLN A 243 -24.38 1.10 16.01
C GLN A 243 -23.13 1.15 16.90
N GLN A 244 -22.64 -0.04 17.30
CA GLN A 244 -21.41 -0.15 18.08
C GLN A 244 -20.21 0.41 17.31
N MET A 245 -20.14 0.14 16.00
CA MET A 245 -19.07 0.66 15.15
C MET A 245 -19.08 2.19 15.12
N MET A 246 -20.24 2.82 14.97
CA MET A 246 -20.34 4.29 15.02
C MET A 246 -19.93 4.85 16.39
N ASP A 247 -20.30 4.18 17.48
CA ASP A 247 -19.92 4.59 18.84
C ASP A 247 -18.40 4.46 19.09
N GLN A 248 -17.75 3.47 18.46
CA GLN A 248 -16.34 3.13 18.67
C GLN A 248 -15.39 3.71 17.62
N ILE A 249 -15.91 4.20 16.50
CA ILE A 249 -15.14 4.73 15.37
C ILE A 249 -15.64 6.15 15.07
N PRO A 250 -15.08 7.19 15.71
CA PRO A 250 -15.53 8.58 15.53
C PRO A 250 -15.50 9.06 14.08
N ALA A 251 -14.48 8.65 13.31
CA ALA A 251 -14.42 8.90 11.87
C ALA A 251 -15.65 8.36 11.11
N PHE A 252 -16.14 7.16 11.46
CA PHE A 252 -17.29 6.55 10.83
C PHE A 252 -18.60 7.30 11.17
N GLN A 253 -18.81 7.63 12.45
CA GLN A 253 -19.96 8.46 12.85
C GLN A 253 -19.98 9.78 12.09
N LYS A 254 -18.82 10.44 11.95
CA LYS A 254 -18.67 11.68 11.20
C LYS A 254 -19.01 11.51 9.71
N ASP A 255 -18.64 10.40 9.09
CA ASP A 255 -18.96 10.12 7.69
C ASP A 255 -20.47 9.87 7.49
N VAL A 256 -21.12 9.18 8.44
CA VAL A 256 -22.59 9.02 8.49
C VAL A 256 -23.29 10.37 8.60
N ASP A 257 -22.88 11.22 9.56
CA ASP A 257 -23.41 12.58 9.74
C ASP A 257 -23.18 13.44 8.49
N GLY A 258 -22.00 13.32 7.89
CA GLY A 258 -21.64 13.99 6.64
C GLY A 258 -22.54 13.55 5.48
N THR A 259 -22.93 12.28 5.41
CA THR A 259 -23.83 11.76 4.37
C THR A 259 -25.25 12.25 4.59
N LEU A 260 -25.73 12.29 5.83
CA LEU A 260 -27.02 12.88 6.16
C LEU A 260 -27.10 14.35 5.73
N GLU A 261 -26.09 15.15 6.08
CA GLU A 261 -26.04 16.58 5.77
C GLU A 261 -25.89 16.85 4.28
N ASN A 262 -24.95 16.16 3.63
CA ASN A 262 -24.55 16.52 2.27
C ASN A 262 -25.41 15.87 1.18
N ASP A 263 -26.12 14.79 1.50
CA ASP A 263 -26.97 14.04 0.57
C ASP A 263 -28.43 13.99 1.07
N VAL A 264 -28.72 13.23 2.12
CA VAL A 264 -30.10 12.88 2.50
C VAL A 264 -30.96 14.11 2.80
N ARG A 265 -30.45 15.10 3.54
CA ARG A 265 -31.19 16.34 3.84
C ARG A 265 -31.60 17.13 2.60
N LYS A 266 -30.82 17.04 1.51
CA LYS A 266 -31.08 17.74 0.25
C LYS A 266 -32.07 17.00 -0.66
N ARG A 267 -32.44 15.76 -0.33
CA ARG A 267 -33.45 14.99 -1.06
C ARG A 267 -34.86 15.48 -0.73
N GLY A 268 -35.80 15.23 -1.64
CA GLY A 268 -37.24 15.41 -1.36
C GLY A 268 -37.76 14.35 -0.39
N ASP A 269 -38.99 14.52 0.07
CA ASP A 269 -39.66 13.53 0.92
C ASP A 269 -39.89 12.19 0.18
N GLY A 270 -39.94 11.11 0.95
CA GLY A 270 -40.09 9.73 0.48
C GLY A 270 -38.94 8.80 0.89
N PRO A 271 -39.00 7.52 0.47
CA PRO A 271 -37.97 6.53 0.77
C PRO A 271 -36.67 6.86 0.04
N PHE A 272 -35.55 6.57 0.70
CA PHE A 272 -34.22 6.73 0.13
C PHE A 272 -33.30 5.56 0.45
N THR A 273 -32.33 5.38 -0.43
CA THR A 273 -31.14 4.57 -0.21
C THR A 273 -29.98 5.36 -0.78
N THR A 274 -28.90 5.50 -0.03
CA THR A 274 -27.64 6.07 -0.55
C THR A 274 -26.85 4.99 -1.27
N GLU A 275 -25.96 5.44 -2.14
CA GLU A 275 -24.92 4.55 -2.66
C GLU A 275 -23.99 4.08 -1.52
N TRP A 276 -23.27 2.99 -1.77
CA TRP A 276 -22.23 2.53 -0.85
C TRP A 276 -21.06 3.52 -0.84
N SER A 277 -20.82 4.12 0.32
CA SER A 277 -19.67 4.97 0.59
C SER A 277 -18.59 4.17 1.31
N SER A 278 -17.33 4.55 1.12
CA SER A 278 -16.20 3.93 1.85
C SER A 278 -15.83 4.79 3.06
N THR A 279 -15.48 4.14 4.16
CA THR A 279 -14.99 4.77 5.38
C THR A 279 -13.88 3.91 5.99
N ALA A 280 -13.12 4.48 6.93
CA ALA A 280 -12.05 3.80 7.62
C ALA A 280 -11.93 4.31 9.07
N PRO A 281 -11.58 3.44 10.03
CA PRO A 281 -11.17 3.88 11.35
C PRO A 281 -9.87 4.69 11.27
N ASP A 282 -9.81 5.80 12.02
CA ASP A 282 -8.57 6.57 12.19
C ASP A 282 -7.85 6.09 13.46
N PRO A 283 -6.65 5.48 13.38
CA PRO A 283 -5.89 5.07 14.57
C PRO A 283 -5.60 6.21 15.54
N ALA A 284 -5.65 7.48 15.09
CA ALA A 284 -5.48 8.65 15.95
C ALA A 284 -6.70 8.90 16.87
N ASP A 285 -7.87 8.33 16.58
CA ASP A 285 -9.11 8.48 17.36
C ASP A 285 -9.13 7.63 18.65
N GLY A 286 -8.06 6.87 18.92
CA GLY A 286 -7.87 6.12 20.15
C GLY A 286 -7.95 4.61 19.99
N ASP A 287 -7.88 3.89 21.11
CA ASP A 287 -7.64 2.44 21.12
C ASP A 287 -8.75 1.63 20.45
N SER A 288 -10.03 2.00 20.64
CA SER A 288 -11.16 1.34 19.96
C SER A 288 -11.11 1.50 18.45
N SER A 289 -10.77 2.71 17.96
CA SER A 289 -10.61 2.95 16.53
C SER A 289 -9.41 2.18 15.97
N MET A 290 -8.33 2.09 16.75
CA MET A 290 -7.15 1.27 16.41
C MET A 290 -7.48 -0.23 16.36
N GLU A 291 -8.32 -0.76 17.27
CA GLU A 291 -8.85 -2.12 17.16
C GLU A 291 -9.57 -2.32 15.83
N TRP A 292 -10.51 -1.43 15.48
CA TRP A 292 -11.25 -1.53 14.23
C TRP A 292 -10.37 -1.37 12.99
N TYR A 293 -9.29 -0.58 13.08
CA TYR A 293 -8.27 -0.48 12.05
C TYR A 293 -7.60 -1.83 11.79
N TYR A 294 -7.21 -2.56 12.85
CA TYR A 294 -6.65 -3.91 12.69
C TYR A 294 -7.71 -4.98 12.39
N ALA A 295 -8.97 -4.75 12.76
CA ALA A 295 -10.08 -5.65 12.49
C ALA A 295 -10.52 -5.58 11.03
N LEU A 296 -10.81 -4.40 10.51
CA LEU A 296 -11.39 -4.21 9.18
C LEU A 296 -10.57 -3.30 8.27
N ASN A 297 -9.69 -2.43 8.78
CA ASN A 297 -8.91 -1.40 8.06
C ASN A 297 -9.77 -0.34 7.34
N HIS A 298 -10.69 -0.76 6.47
CA HIS A 298 -11.73 0.06 5.84
C HIS A 298 -12.95 -0.83 5.55
N PHE A 299 -14.12 -0.22 5.40
CA PHE A 299 -15.37 -0.91 5.06
C PHE A 299 -16.31 0.05 4.32
N GLN A 300 -17.41 -0.50 3.80
CA GLN A 300 -18.43 0.29 3.12
C GLN A 300 -19.66 0.42 4.00
N TYR A 301 -20.35 1.55 3.88
CA TYR A 301 -21.64 1.80 4.52
C TYR A 301 -22.62 2.47 3.57
N ARG A 302 -23.91 2.36 3.89
CA ARG A 302 -24.97 3.16 3.26
C ARG A 302 -26.08 3.46 4.25
N LEU A 303 -26.87 4.48 3.93
CA LEU A 303 -28.07 4.86 4.68
C LEU A 303 -29.30 4.40 3.90
N VAL A 304 -30.22 3.75 4.60
CA VAL A 304 -31.52 3.33 4.06
C VAL A 304 -32.59 3.87 4.99
N GLY A 305 -33.62 4.51 4.44
CA GLY A 305 -34.61 5.17 5.28
C GLY A 305 -35.70 5.89 4.50
N GLU A 306 -36.38 6.77 5.21
CA GLU A 306 -37.47 7.60 4.71
C GLU A 306 -37.37 9.01 5.29
N LYS A 307 -37.70 10.01 4.47
CA LYS A 307 -37.77 11.42 4.88
C LYS A 307 -39.21 11.90 4.75
N GLU A 308 -39.78 12.42 5.82
CA GLU A 308 -41.14 12.98 5.84
C GLU A 308 -41.17 14.27 6.64
N GLY A 309 -41.63 15.37 6.05
CA GLY A 309 -41.98 16.58 6.82
C GLY A 309 -40.82 17.17 7.63
N GLY A 310 -39.58 16.94 7.21
CA GLY A 310 -38.37 17.37 7.89
C GLY A 310 -37.87 16.43 9.00
N GLU A 311 -38.43 15.23 9.11
CA GLU A 311 -37.91 14.12 9.90
C GLU A 311 -37.29 13.08 8.96
N ILE A 312 -36.14 12.52 9.34
CA ILE A 312 -35.42 11.49 8.60
C ILE A 312 -35.32 10.29 9.52
N THR A 313 -35.97 9.20 9.14
CA THR A 313 -35.88 7.91 9.82
C THR A 313 -35.03 6.97 8.98
N TYR A 314 -33.98 6.39 9.54
CA TYR A 314 -33.01 5.63 8.76
C TYR A 314 -32.28 4.58 9.60
N HIS A 315 -31.70 3.58 8.95
CA HIS A 315 -30.69 2.69 9.53
C HIS A 315 -29.43 2.71 8.68
N VAL A 316 -28.31 2.29 9.29
CA VAL A 316 -27.00 2.22 8.67
C VAL A 316 -26.70 0.76 8.35
N GLU A 317 -26.47 0.47 7.08
CA GLU A 317 -25.98 -0.84 6.65
C GLU A 317 -24.48 -0.77 6.39
N VAL A 318 -23.75 -1.82 6.76
CA VAL A 318 -22.31 -1.96 6.50
C VAL A 318 -22.02 -3.24 5.75
N GLN A 319 -20.98 -3.21 4.91
CA GLN A 319 -20.46 -4.40 4.25
C GLN A 319 -18.95 -4.32 4.06
N LYS A 320 -18.29 -5.48 4.10
CA LYS A 320 -16.88 -5.64 3.74
C LYS A 320 -16.62 -7.07 3.29
N ARG A 321 -15.81 -7.25 2.25
CA ARG A 321 -15.13 -8.53 2.01
C ARG A 321 -13.89 -8.60 2.90
N TYR A 322 -13.87 -9.54 3.84
CA TYR A 322 -12.68 -9.82 4.64
C TYR A 322 -11.71 -10.66 3.81
N ASP A 323 -10.82 -9.97 3.11
CA ASP A 323 -9.77 -10.52 2.28
C ASP A 323 -8.42 -9.87 2.60
N TRP A 324 -7.35 -10.49 2.09
CA TRP A 324 -6.00 -9.98 2.19
C TRP A 324 -5.47 -9.63 0.80
N GLY A 325 -4.60 -8.64 0.74
CA GLY A 325 -4.05 -8.16 -0.53
C GLY A 325 -3.26 -9.22 -1.26
N ILE A 326 -3.63 -9.42 -2.53
CA ILE A 326 -2.85 -10.19 -3.48
C ILE A 326 -1.82 -9.27 -4.16
N PRO A 327 -0.74 -9.81 -4.75
CA PRO A 327 0.37 -9.03 -5.31
C PRO A 327 -0.05 -7.95 -6.30
N SER A 328 -0.96 -8.27 -7.22
CA SER A 328 -1.47 -7.34 -8.23
C SER A 328 -2.32 -6.20 -7.65
N GLU A 329 -2.73 -6.30 -6.39
CA GLU A 329 -3.41 -5.21 -5.66
C GLU A 329 -2.45 -4.31 -4.91
N HIS A 330 -1.17 -4.65 -4.85
CA HIS A 330 -0.11 -3.83 -4.27
C HIS A 330 -0.45 -3.35 -2.85
N ARG A 331 -1.07 -4.21 -2.03
CA ARG A 331 -1.35 -3.89 -0.63
C ARG A 331 -0.08 -4.05 0.20
N ALA A 332 0.23 -3.04 1.01
CA ALA A 332 1.44 -3.02 1.83
C ALA A 332 1.48 -4.17 2.85
N THR A 333 2.69 -4.62 3.20
CA THR A 333 2.93 -5.54 4.32
C THR A 333 2.20 -5.06 5.57
N VAL A 334 1.56 -5.98 6.28
CA VAL A 334 0.90 -5.67 7.55
C VAL A 334 1.94 -5.83 8.66
N SER A 335 2.30 -4.71 9.26
CA SER A 335 3.16 -4.67 10.44
C SER A 335 2.29 -4.64 11.71
N GLY A 336 2.31 -5.71 12.50
CA GLY A 336 1.61 -5.77 13.79
C GLY A 336 2.48 -5.27 14.93
N GLY A 337 2.10 -4.14 15.56
CA GLY A 337 2.83 -3.48 16.64
C GLY A 337 2.85 -4.22 17.98
N GLY A 338 3.79 -5.15 18.15
CA GLY A 338 4.28 -5.60 19.46
C GLY A 338 5.76 -5.23 19.65
N PRO A 339 6.21 -4.79 20.84
CA PRO A 339 7.63 -4.52 21.07
C PRO A 339 8.44 -5.83 21.20
N GLY A 340 9.68 -5.82 20.69
CA GLY A 340 10.64 -6.93 20.81
C GLY A 340 10.84 -7.72 19.49
N PRO A 341 11.50 -8.89 19.51
CA PRO A 341 11.75 -9.75 18.33
C PRO A 341 10.46 -10.35 17.69
N PHE A 342 9.30 -9.80 18.03
CA PHE A 342 7.95 -10.19 17.64
C PHE A 342 7.27 -9.14 16.75
N GLY A 343 7.99 -8.11 16.30
CA GLY A 343 7.56 -7.31 15.14
C GLY A 343 7.44 -8.25 13.95
N MET A 344 6.21 -8.73 13.70
CA MET A 344 5.93 -9.66 12.62
C MET A 344 5.40 -8.83 11.45
N ASP A 345 6.32 -8.54 10.54
CA ASP A 345 5.98 -8.07 9.21
C ASP A 345 5.42 -9.28 8.45
N LEU A 346 4.11 -9.29 8.26
CA LEU A 346 3.43 -10.31 7.47
C LEU A 346 3.03 -9.70 6.13
N GLU A 347 3.57 -10.26 5.06
CA GLU A 347 3.20 -9.88 3.72
C GLU A 347 1.73 -10.27 3.47
N GLN A 348 0.92 -9.37 2.92
CA GLN A 348 -0.50 -9.67 2.73
C GLN A 348 -0.72 -10.81 1.73
N ALA A 349 0.15 -10.95 0.73
CA ALA A 349 0.09 -12.04 -0.25
C ALA A 349 0.34 -13.40 0.40
N ASP A 350 1.29 -13.50 1.32
CA ASP A 350 1.52 -14.70 2.15
C ASP A 350 0.26 -15.06 2.95
N ILE A 351 -0.46 -14.06 3.48
CA ILE A 351 -1.71 -14.29 4.20
C ILE A 351 -2.82 -14.72 3.24
N ALA A 352 -2.96 -14.04 2.10
CA ALA A 352 -3.96 -14.34 1.08
C ALA A 352 -3.80 -15.78 0.54
N HIS A 353 -2.57 -16.27 0.42
CA HIS A 353 -2.28 -17.65 -0.01
C HIS A 353 -2.83 -18.72 0.95
N LEU A 354 -3.12 -18.38 2.21
CA LEU A 354 -3.84 -19.28 3.11
C LEU A 354 -5.25 -19.60 2.59
N HIS A 355 -5.88 -18.69 1.85
CA HIS A 355 -7.16 -18.93 1.20
C HIS A 355 -7.07 -19.96 0.07
N SER A 356 -6.14 -19.77 -0.86
CA SER A 356 -5.95 -20.67 -1.99
C SER A 356 -5.47 -22.05 -1.55
N SER A 357 -4.72 -22.14 -0.44
CA SER A 357 -4.27 -23.40 0.15
C SER A 357 -5.29 -24.07 1.08
N GLY A 358 -6.46 -23.46 1.31
CA GLY A 358 -7.49 -24.01 2.19
C GLY A 358 -7.17 -23.90 3.70
N MET A 359 -6.04 -23.30 4.07
CA MET A 359 -5.63 -23.09 5.47
C MET A 359 -6.38 -21.96 6.18
N ALA A 360 -6.99 -21.05 5.42
CA ALA A 360 -7.84 -19.97 5.91
C ALA A 360 -8.89 -19.66 4.83
N ARG A 361 -9.89 -18.82 5.11
CA ARG A 361 -10.92 -18.52 4.11
C ARG A 361 -11.48 -17.12 4.24
N ASP A 362 -11.31 -16.32 3.20
CA ASP A 362 -12.04 -15.07 2.98
C ASP A 362 -13.54 -15.22 3.19
N PHE A 363 -14.15 -14.24 3.85
CA PHE A 363 -15.56 -14.24 4.20
C PHE A 363 -16.17 -12.84 4.07
N ASP A 364 -17.49 -12.77 4.07
CA ASP A 364 -18.21 -11.50 4.03
C ASP A 364 -18.53 -11.03 5.45
N VAL A 365 -18.36 -9.73 5.67
CA VAL A 365 -18.80 -9.03 6.87
C VAL A 365 -19.94 -8.12 6.48
N SER A 366 -21.05 -8.17 7.21
CA SER A 366 -22.19 -7.29 6.99
C SER A 366 -22.88 -6.94 8.29
N GLY A 367 -23.67 -5.88 8.31
CA GLY A 367 -24.45 -5.50 9.48
C GLY A 367 -25.49 -4.45 9.16
N SER A 368 -26.50 -4.35 10.02
CA SER A 368 -27.51 -3.29 9.97
C SER A 368 -27.69 -2.71 11.37
N SER A 369 -27.67 -1.39 11.51
CA SER A 369 -28.02 -0.76 12.78
C SER A 369 -29.52 -0.92 13.04
N ASP A 370 -29.91 -0.63 14.27
CA ASP A 370 -31.28 -0.27 14.59
C ASP A 370 -31.70 1.01 13.85
N GLN A 371 -33.01 1.23 13.82
CA GLN A 371 -33.62 2.43 13.27
C GLN A 371 -33.27 3.66 14.13
N MET A 372 -32.87 4.73 13.45
CA MET A 372 -32.47 6.02 14.00
C MET A 372 -33.34 7.15 13.44
N THR A 373 -33.33 8.30 14.12
CA THR A 373 -34.02 9.51 13.65
C THR A 373 -33.08 10.71 13.64
N ALA A 374 -33.14 11.51 12.59
CA ALA A 374 -32.52 12.83 12.49
C ALA A 374 -33.55 13.88 12.04
N ARG A 375 -33.33 15.15 12.40
CA ARG A 375 -34.12 16.27 11.86
C ARG A 375 -33.44 16.86 10.64
N SER A 376 -34.22 17.20 9.62
CA SER A 376 -33.74 17.80 8.36
C SER A 376 -33.24 19.20 8.54
#